data_AF-A0A919LUD0-F1
#
_entry.id   AF-A0A919LUD0-F1
#
_cell.length_a   1.000
_cell.length_b   1.000
_cell.length_c   1.000
_cell.angle_alpha   90.00
_cell.angle_beta   90.00
_cell.angle_gamma   90.00
#
_symmetry.space_group_name_H-M   'P 1'
#
loop_
_entity.id
_entity.type
_entity.pdbx_description
1 polymer ?
#
loop_
_entity_poly.entity_id
_entity_poly.type
_entity_poly.pdbx_seq_one_letter_code
_entity_poly.pdbx_strand_id
1 'polypeptide(L)' 'MSGEGEARGWTLCLRNIPQVAGVQGGTQTGSELGVVVSAEGNTLTITL' A
#
# COMPACT_ATOMS: atom_id res chain seq x y z
N MET A 1 5.59 -2.99 -6.26
CA MET A 1 6.48 -3.49 -5.18
C MET A 1 6.25 -4.99 -5.07
N SER A 2 7.32 -5.78 -4.93
CA SER A 2 7.26 -7.23 -4.73
C SER A 2 8.14 -7.60 -3.53
N GLY A 3 7.59 -8.35 -2.57
CA GLY A 3 8.31 -8.88 -1.43
C GLY A 3 8.32 -10.41 -1.46
N GLU A 4 9.46 -11.00 -1.12
CA GLU A 4 9.64 -12.46 -1.03
C GLU A 4 9.71 -12.90 0.44
N GLY A 5 9.04 -14.01 0.76
CA GLY A 5 8.92 -14.53 2.12
C GLY A 5 7.48 -14.60 2.63
N GLU A 6 7.29 -15.16 3.83
CA GLU A 6 5.98 -15.28 4.47
C GLU A 6 5.78 -14.14 5.48
N ALA A 7 4.89 -13.22 5.16
CA ALA A 7 4.42 -12.15 6.04
C ALA A 7 2.90 -12.05 5.91
N ARG A 8 2.20 -11.79 7.01
CA ARG A 8 0.73 -11.74 7.05
C ARG A 8 0.27 -10.42 7.67
N GLY A 9 -0.78 -9.84 7.10
CA GLY A 9 -1.44 -8.64 7.63
C GLY A 9 -0.57 -7.37 7.66
N TRP A 10 0.39 -7.23 6.75
CA TRP A 10 1.25 -6.05 6.68
C TRP A 10 0.61 -4.89 5.92
N THR A 11 1.06 -3.68 6.22
CA THR A 11 0.67 -2.45 5.54
C THR A 11 1.89 -1.68 5.03
N LEU A 12 1.70 -0.85 4.01
CA LEU A 12 2.72 0.03 3.43
C LEU A 12 2.26 1.49 3.57
N CYS A 13 3.08 2.32 4.22
CA CYS A 13 2.81 3.76 4.33
C CYS A 13 3.63 4.53 3.28
N LEU A 14 2.92 5.25 2.41
CA LEU A 14 3.47 6.18 1.43
C LEU A 14 3.59 7.56 2.07
N ARG A 15 4.72 7.79 2.75
CA ARG A 15 4.96 9.03 3.49
C ARG A 15 4.91 10.26 2.59
N ASN A 16 4.21 11.29 3.06
CA ASN A 16 4.02 12.59 2.39
C ASN A 16 3.29 12.52 1.05
N ILE A 17 2.62 11.39 0.75
CA ILE A 17 1.74 11.25 -0.40
C ILE A 17 0.30 11.28 0.13
N PRO A 18 -0.45 12.39 -0.05
CA PRO A 18 -1.78 12.55 0.53
C PRO A 18 -2.86 11.78 -0.24
N GLN A 19 -2.62 11.46 -1.51
CA GLN A 19 -3.52 10.71 -2.37
C GLN A 19 -2.73 9.97 -3.45
N VAL A 20 -3.32 8.90 -3.98
CA VAL A 20 -2.82 8.16 -5.14
C VAL A 20 -3.99 7.94 -6.11
N ALA A 21 -3.73 7.94 -7.41
CA ALA A 21 -4.74 7.72 -8.44
C ALA A 21 -5.35 6.30 -8.39
N GLY A 22 -4.61 5.30 -7.90
CA GLY A 22 -5.15 3.95 -7.73
C GLY A 22 -4.20 2.96 -7.08
N VAL A 23 -4.80 1.89 -6.55
CA VAL A 23 -4.12 0.74 -5.94
C VAL A 23 -4.68 -0.55 -6.53
N GLN A 24 -3.79 -1.50 -6.84
CA GLN A 24 -4.13 -2.86 -7.26
C GLN A 24 -3.43 -3.87 -6.35
N GLY A 25 -4.14 -4.94 -5.99
CA GLY A 25 -3.65 -5.97 -5.06
C GLY A 25 -3.77 -5.61 -3.58
N GLY A 26 -4.55 -4.57 -3.25
CA GLY A 26 -4.75 -4.10 -1.89
C GLY A 26 -5.79 -2.98 -1.78
N THR A 27 -6.04 -2.54 -0.56
CA THR A 27 -6.93 -1.41 -0.24
C THR A 27 -6.13 -0.25 0.33
N GLN A 28 -6.66 0.97 0.25
CA GLN A 28 -5.99 2.16 0.79
C GLN A 28 -6.85 2.92 1.80
N THR A 29 -6.18 3.60 2.72
CA THR A 29 -6.76 4.60 3.60
C THR A 29 -5.83 5.79 3.77
N GLY A 30 -6.38 6.96 4.08
CA GLY A 30 -5.59 8.14 4.42
C GLY A 30 -5.10 8.10 5.87
N SER A 31 -3.92 8.67 6.13
CA SER A 31 -3.40 8.92 7.48
C SER A 31 -2.73 10.30 7.54
N GLU A 32 -2.44 10.78 8.74
CA GLU A 32 -1.68 12.02 8.96
C GLU A 32 -0.30 12.01 8.28
N LEU A 33 0.25 10.82 8.02
CA LEU A 33 1.57 10.66 7.42
C LEU A 33 1.53 10.45 5.90
N GLY A 34 0.35 10.25 5.32
CA GLY A 34 0.14 9.90 3.91
C GLY A 34 -0.78 8.68 3.73
N VAL A 35 -0.83 8.15 2.50
CA VAL A 35 -1.65 6.97 2.17
C VAL A 35 -1.05 5.70 2.78
N VAL A 36 -1.89 4.93 3.47
CA VAL A 36 -1.56 3.59 3.97
C VAL A 36 -2.28 2.56 3.09
N VAL A 37 -1.52 1.59 2.58
CA VAL A 37 -2.01 0.50 1.73
C VAL A 37 -1.96 -0.81 2.50
N SER A 38 -3.08 -1.50 2.61
CA SER A 38 -3.19 -2.85 3.15
C SER A 38 -3.09 -3.86 2.00
N ALA A 39 -2.14 -4.78 2.09
CA ALA A 39 -1.91 -5.76 1.03
C ALA A 39 -2.88 -6.96 1.14
N GLU A 40 -3.46 -7.36 0.01
CA GLU A 40 -4.27 -8.59 -0.11
C GLU A 40 -3.44 -9.77 -0.64
N GLY A 41 -2.23 -9.51 -1.13
CA GLY A 41 -1.27 -10.51 -1.60
C GLY A 41 0.17 -9.97 -1.61
N ASN A 42 1.07 -10.67 -2.28
CA ASN A 42 2.51 -10.32 -2.29
C ASN A 42 2.89 -9.21 -3.26
N THR A 43 1.99 -8.82 -4.17
CA THR A 43 2.27 -7.82 -5.21
C THR A 43 1.30 -6.65 -5.08
N LEU A 44 1.86 -5.44 -4.99
CA LEU A 44 1.12 -4.18 -5.03
C LEU A 44 1.58 -3.32 -6.20
N THR A 45 0.62 -2.77 -6.93
CA THR A 45 0.84 -1.73 -7.94
C THR A 45 0.13 -0.46 -7.50
N ILE A 46 0.88 0.64 -7.44
CA ILE A 46 0.38 1.96 -7.03
C ILE A 46 0.59 2.92 -8.19
N THR A 47 -0.46 3.62 -8.57
CA THR A 47 -0.40 4.72 -9.54
C THR A 47 -0.54 6.03 -8.77
N LEU A 48 0.48 6.89 -8.87
CA LEU A 48 0.51 8.20 -8.19
C LEU A 48 -0.38 9.21 -8.92
#